data_AF-A0A7C5RA17-F1
#
_entry.id   AF-A0A7C5RA17-F1
#
_cell.length_a   1.000
_cell.length_b   1.000
_cell.length_c   1.000
_cell.angle_alpha   90.00
_cell.angle_beta   90.00
_cell.angle_gamma   90.00
#
_symmetry.space_group_name_H-M   'P 1'
#
loop_
_entity.id
_entity.type
_entity.pdbx_description
1 polymer ?
#
loop_
_entity_poly.entity_id
_entity_poly.type
_entity_poly.pdbx_seq_one_letter_code
_entity_poly.pdbx_strand_id
1 'polypeptide(L)'
;PFLLDGEPVKSSRIRRLLEEGRVREAAKLLGRPYEIWGTVTRGKGRGRQFRFPTANLQVDDPHKLIPASGIYAGRALVRGAWYDAAVSIGIRPTFDETNLTIEAFILRFNDSIYGEAIRLQLIDKLRDEKKFDSVAALIEQMEKDVEEVQTILNAYQN
;
A
#
# COMPACT_ATOMS: atom_id res chain seq x y z
N PRO A 1 -17.39 20.91 12.87
CA PRO A 1 -17.02 20.44 11.51
C PRO A 1 -15.59 20.88 11.17
N PHE A 2 -14.73 19.96 10.76
CA PHE A 2 -13.40 20.31 10.26
C PHE A 2 -13.53 20.90 8.86
N LEU A 3 -12.98 22.10 8.65
CA LEU A 3 -13.00 22.84 7.39
C LEU A 3 -11.58 22.85 6.83
N LEU A 4 -11.41 22.48 5.57
CA LEU A 4 -10.17 22.69 4.83
C LEU A 4 -10.53 23.53 3.60
N ASP A 5 -9.84 24.65 3.41
CA ASP A 5 -10.12 25.63 2.35
C ASP A 5 -11.59 26.15 2.32
N GLY A 6 -12.24 26.23 3.48
CA GLY A 6 -13.61 26.74 3.61
C GLY A 6 -14.72 25.73 3.29
N GLU A 7 -14.39 24.51 2.87
CA GLU A 7 -15.35 23.46 2.57
C GLU A 7 -15.48 22.45 3.73
N PRO A 8 -16.70 21.99 4.08
CA PRO A 8 -16.88 20.88 5.00
C PRO A 8 -16.15 19.65 4.45
N VAL A 9 -15.16 19.13 5.19
CA VAL A 9 -14.54 17.85 4.87
C VAL A 9 -15.56 16.75 5.15
N LYS A 10 -16.43 16.48 4.17
CA LYS A 10 -17.42 15.41 4.28
C LYS A 10 -16.65 14.10 4.17
N SER A 11 -16.70 13.28 5.22
CA SER A 11 -16.10 11.94 5.26
C SER A 11 -16.46 11.08 4.02
N SER A 12 -17.58 11.37 3.35
CA SER A 12 -17.97 10.76 2.08
C SER A 12 -17.03 11.08 0.91
N ARG A 13 -16.48 12.30 0.82
CA ARG A 13 -15.54 12.68 -0.25
C ARG A 13 -14.21 11.97 -0.09
N ILE A 14 -13.69 11.90 1.15
CA ILE A 14 -12.47 11.13 1.44
C ILE A 14 -12.69 9.66 1.10
N ARG A 15 -13.81 9.07 1.55
CA ARG A 15 -14.15 7.68 1.24
C ARG A 15 -14.14 7.41 -0.27
N ARG A 16 -14.83 8.24 -1.05
CA ARG A 16 -14.86 8.13 -2.51
C ARG A 16 -13.46 8.20 -3.14
N LEU A 17 -12.62 9.13 -2.70
CA LEU A 17 -11.25 9.24 -3.22
C LEU A 17 -10.44 7.96 -2.92
N LEU A 18 -10.58 7.39 -1.72
CA LEU A 18 -9.91 6.14 -1.36
C LEU A 18 -10.45 4.95 -2.18
N GLU A 19 -11.77 4.87 -2.39
CA GLU A 19 -12.42 3.87 -3.24
C GLU A 19 -12.00 3.98 -4.72
N GLU A 20 -11.62 5.18 -5.17
CA GLU A 20 -11.04 5.44 -6.50
C GLU A 20 -9.50 5.25 -6.53
N GLY A 21 -8.87 4.96 -5.39
CA GLY A 21 -7.41 4.82 -5.25
C GLY A 21 -6.64 6.15 -5.26
N ARG A 22 -7.33 7.29 -5.20
CA ARG A 22 -6.78 8.66 -5.21
C ARG A 22 -6.27 9.07 -3.83
N VAL A 23 -5.35 8.28 -3.27
CA VAL A 23 -4.85 8.41 -1.90
C VAL A 23 -4.15 9.74 -1.65
N ARG A 24 -3.46 10.31 -2.66
CA ARG A 24 -2.81 11.62 -2.56
C ARG A 24 -3.80 12.76 -2.37
N GLU A 25 -4.93 12.71 -3.06
CA GLU A 25 -5.98 13.72 -2.92
C GLU A 25 -6.74 13.55 -1.61
N ALA A 26 -6.99 12.31 -1.20
CA ALA A 26 -7.53 12.02 0.13
C ALA A 26 -6.63 12.58 1.23
N ALA A 27 -5.30 12.47 1.07
CA ALA A 27 -4.32 12.97 2.02
C ALA A 27 -4.39 14.49 2.20
N LYS A 28 -4.64 15.25 1.12
CA LYS A 28 -4.85 16.71 1.19
C LYS A 28 -6.02 17.03 2.12
N LEU A 29 -7.15 16.33 1.95
CA LEU A 29 -8.35 16.53 2.78
C LEU A 29 -8.17 16.07 4.23
N LEU A 30 -7.36 15.03 4.47
CA LEU A 30 -7.08 14.48 5.79
C LEU A 30 -6.01 15.26 6.57
N GLY A 31 -5.23 16.11 5.89
CA GLY A 31 -4.02 16.75 6.43
C GLY A 31 -2.85 15.80 6.67
N ARG A 32 -2.93 14.55 6.19
CA ARG A 32 -1.89 13.51 6.32
C ARG A 32 -2.13 12.36 5.33
N PRO A 33 -1.11 11.59 4.96
CA PRO A 33 -1.28 10.33 4.22
C PRO A 33 -2.29 9.38 4.85
N TYR A 34 -2.98 8.61 4.00
CA TYR A 34 -3.85 7.55 4.50
C TYR A 34 -3.02 6.38 5.01
N GLU A 35 -3.41 5.82 6.16
CA GLU A 35 -2.65 4.77 6.83
C GLU A 35 -3.46 3.48 6.98
N ILE A 36 -2.80 2.34 6.81
CA ILE A 36 -3.33 1.00 7.10
C ILE A 36 -2.43 0.37 8.18
N TRP A 37 -3.07 -0.17 9.21
CA TRP A 37 -2.38 -0.76 10.36
C TRP A 37 -2.73 -2.24 10.39
N GLY A 38 -1.76 -3.07 10.75
CA GLY A 38 -2.01 -4.50 10.82
C GLY A 38 -0.79 -5.30 11.26
N THR A 39 -1.01 -6.60 11.39
CA THR A 39 0.01 -7.57 11.77
C THR A 39 0.59 -8.25 10.54
N VAL A 40 1.92 -8.37 10.47
CA VAL A 40 2.58 -9.07 9.37
C VAL A 40 2.38 -10.58 9.50
N THR A 41 1.82 -11.21 8.48
CA THR A 41 1.57 -12.64 8.42
C THR A 41 2.45 -13.32 7.37
N ARG A 42 2.47 -14.66 7.41
CA ARG A 42 3.13 -15.46 6.39
C ARG A 42 2.23 -15.53 5.15
N GLY A 43 2.67 -14.92 4.05
CA GLY A 43 2.06 -15.12 2.74
C GLY A 43 2.44 -16.46 2.11
N LYS A 44 2.08 -16.64 0.83
CA LYS A 44 2.40 -17.85 0.04
C LYS A 44 3.90 -18.03 -0.28
N GLY A 45 4.78 -17.15 0.22
CA GLY A 45 6.23 -17.27 0.07
C GLY A 45 6.79 -17.05 -1.34
N ARG A 46 5.97 -16.63 -2.31
CA ARG A 46 6.38 -16.51 -3.72
C ARG A 46 7.41 -15.39 -3.97
N GLY A 47 7.32 -14.26 -3.27
CA GLY A 47 8.26 -13.14 -3.46
C GLY A 47 9.70 -13.42 -3.01
N ARG A 48 9.89 -14.32 -2.02
CA ARG A 48 11.23 -14.73 -1.55
C ARG A 48 12.07 -15.41 -2.63
N GLN A 49 11.43 -16.01 -3.64
CA GLN A 49 12.14 -16.70 -4.72
C GLN A 49 12.80 -15.73 -5.71
N PHE A 50 12.45 -14.44 -5.69
CA PHE A 50 12.82 -13.47 -6.73
C PHE A 50 13.48 -12.19 -6.20
N ARG A 51 14.07 -12.19 -5.00
CA ARG A 51 14.67 -11.01 -4.33
C ARG A 51 13.68 -9.90 -3.92
N PHE A 52 12.37 -10.16 -3.99
CA PHE A 52 11.33 -9.24 -3.53
C PHE A 52 10.52 -9.84 -2.37
N PRO A 53 11.11 -9.98 -1.16
CA PRO A 53 10.35 -10.43 0.00
C PRO A 53 9.26 -9.41 0.35
N THR A 54 7.99 -9.82 0.28
CA THR A 54 6.85 -8.98 0.69
C THR A 54 6.36 -9.35 2.09
N ALA A 55 6.09 -8.33 2.90
CA ALA A 55 5.33 -8.45 4.14
C ALA A 55 3.84 -8.50 3.79
N ASN A 56 3.17 -9.61 4.13
CA ASN A 56 1.72 -9.71 3.95
C ASN A 56 1.07 -9.12 5.20
N LEU A 57 0.13 -8.20 5.03
CA LEU A 57 -0.51 -7.49 6.13
C LEU A 57 -1.91 -8.03 6.36
N GLN A 58 -2.16 -8.52 7.58
CA GLN A 58 -3.51 -8.76 8.08
C GLN A 58 -3.99 -7.50 8.77
N VAL A 59 -5.07 -6.91 8.28
CA VAL A 59 -5.68 -5.73 8.90
C VAL A 59 -6.44 -6.18 10.15
N ASP A 60 -6.17 -5.52 11.28
CA ASP A 60 -6.75 -5.90 12.57
C ASP A 60 -8.19 -5.38 12.75
N ASP A 61 -8.52 -4.24 12.12
CA ASP A 61 -9.84 -3.61 12.19
C ASP A 61 -10.69 -3.95 10.94
N PRO A 62 -11.80 -4.72 11.07
CA PRO A 62 -12.66 -5.08 9.94
C PRO A 62 -13.43 -3.89 9.36
N HIS A 63 -13.53 -2.77 10.07
CA HIS A 63 -14.18 -1.55 9.58
C HIS A 63 -13.20 -0.60 8.87
N LYS A 64 -11.91 -0.97 8.82
CA LYS A 64 -10.91 -0.18 8.13
C LYS A 64 -11.23 -0.10 6.64
N LEU A 65 -11.45 1.11 6.15
CA LEU A 65 -11.60 1.32 4.71
C LEU A 65 -10.26 1.06 4.03
N ILE A 66 -10.26 0.14 3.07
CA ILE A 66 -9.08 -0.19 2.27
C ILE A 66 -9.23 0.48 0.90
N PRO A 67 -8.23 1.24 0.42
CA PRO A 67 -8.29 1.88 -0.89
C PRO A 67 -8.44 0.86 -2.02
N ALA A 68 -8.76 1.37 -3.21
CA ALA A 68 -8.89 0.56 -4.42
C ALA A 68 -7.70 -0.39 -4.63
N SER A 69 -7.91 -1.48 -5.37
CA SER A 69 -6.79 -2.31 -5.77
C SER A 69 -5.79 -1.56 -6.65
N GLY A 70 -4.53 -1.98 -6.57
CA GLY A 70 -3.42 -1.37 -7.29
C GLY A 70 -2.10 -1.45 -6.54
N ILE A 71 -1.10 -0.81 -7.15
CA ILE A 71 0.24 -0.62 -6.60
C ILE A 71 0.39 0.84 -6.18
N TYR A 72 0.92 1.06 -4.98
CA TYR A 72 1.03 2.35 -4.33
C TYR A 72 2.46 2.62 -3.88
N ALA A 73 2.89 3.88 -4.02
CA ALA A 73 4.07 4.40 -3.35
C ALA A 73 3.66 4.66 -1.91
N GLY A 74 4.48 4.18 -0.99
CA GLY A 74 4.16 4.27 0.42
C GLY A 74 5.38 4.23 1.31
N ARG A 75 5.11 4.24 2.61
CA ARG A 75 6.12 4.00 3.64
C ARG A 75 5.61 2.97 4.64
N ALA A 76 6.51 2.14 5.15
CA ALA A 76 6.24 1.21 6.23
C ALA A 76 6.91 1.71 7.52
N LEU A 77 6.14 1.87 8.59
CA LEU A 77 6.67 2.06 9.94
C LEU A 77 6.93 0.70 10.56
N VAL A 78 8.20 0.39 10.77
CA VAL A 78 8.66 -0.87 11.34
C VAL A 78 9.57 -0.54 12.51
N ARG A 79 9.24 -1.03 13.71
CA ARG A 79 10.03 -0.84 14.94
C ARG A 79 10.42 0.64 15.19
N GLY A 80 9.52 1.57 14.88
CA GLY A 80 9.72 3.01 15.08
C GLY A 80 10.47 3.74 13.95
N ALA A 81 10.93 3.04 12.91
CA ALA A 81 11.59 3.64 11.75
C ALA A 81 10.73 3.55 10.50
N TRP A 82 10.70 4.62 9.71
CA TRP A 82 10.02 4.65 8.42
C TRP A 82 10.95 4.17 7.30
N TYR A 83 10.44 3.28 6.47
CA TYR A 83 11.09 2.77 5.27
C TYR A 83 10.21 3.02 4.07
N ASP A 84 10.79 3.35 2.93
CA ASP A 84 10.05 3.43 1.67
C ASP A 84 9.54 2.04 1.27
N ALA A 85 8.35 1.99 0.68
CA ALA A 85 7.70 0.74 0.33
C ALA A 85 6.88 0.85 -0.96
N ALA A 86 6.89 -0.22 -1.75
CA ALA A 86 5.86 -0.47 -2.74
C ALA A 86 4.75 -1.30 -2.07
N VAL A 87 3.52 -0.78 -2.04
CA VAL A 87 2.37 -1.43 -1.41
C VAL A 87 1.41 -1.92 -2.49
N SER A 88 1.16 -3.23 -2.53
CA SER A 88 0.14 -3.83 -3.36
C SER A 88 -1.12 -4.06 -2.54
N ILE A 89 -2.25 -3.56 -3.03
CA ILE A 89 -3.58 -3.90 -2.55
C ILE A 89 -4.24 -4.69 -3.66
N GLY A 90 -4.56 -5.96 -3.40
CA GLY A 90 -5.13 -6.87 -4.36
C GLY A 90 -6.48 -7.40 -3.91
N ILE A 91 -7.36 -7.61 -4.88
CA ILE A 91 -8.64 -8.27 -4.65
C ILE A 91 -8.67 -9.56 -5.47
N ARG A 92 -8.76 -10.70 -4.79
CA ARG A 92 -8.94 -12.01 -5.44
C ARG A 92 -10.41 -12.42 -5.32
N PRO A 93 -11.23 -12.26 -6.37
CA PRO A 93 -12.53 -12.89 -6.40
C PRO A 93 -12.30 -14.41 -6.49
N THR A 94 -12.59 -15.10 -5.39
CA THR A 94 -12.74 -16.57 -5.37
C THR A 94 -14.23 -16.91 -5.32
N PHE A 95 -14.59 -18.11 -5.76
CA PHE A 95 -15.99 -18.52 -5.98
C PHE A 95 -16.95 -18.24 -4.81
N ASP A 96 -16.45 -18.18 -3.57
CA ASP A 96 -17.25 -17.94 -2.37
C ASP A 96 -16.83 -16.72 -1.53
N GLU A 97 -15.68 -16.08 -1.81
CA GLU A 97 -15.16 -14.97 -1.01
C GLU A 97 -14.32 -13.97 -1.83
N THR A 98 -14.43 -12.69 -1.50
CA THR A 98 -13.51 -11.65 -1.97
C THR A 98 -12.31 -11.61 -1.02
N ASN A 99 -11.22 -12.26 -1.40
CA ASN A 99 -10.01 -12.28 -0.58
C ASN A 99 -9.19 -11.02 -0.86
N LEU A 100 -9.28 -10.03 0.03
CA LEU A 100 -8.41 -8.87 0.06
C LEU A 100 -6.99 -9.29 0.46
N THR A 101 -5.99 -8.83 -0.27
CA THR A 101 -4.58 -9.02 0.06
C THR A 101 -3.86 -7.69 0.10
N ILE A 102 -3.09 -7.44 1.15
CA ILE A 102 -2.22 -6.26 1.26
C ILE A 102 -0.80 -6.77 1.43
N GLU A 103 0.08 -6.40 0.51
CA GLU A 103 1.48 -6.81 0.51
C GLU A 103 2.37 -5.57 0.41
N ALA A 104 3.42 -5.49 1.23
CA ALA A 104 4.41 -4.42 1.16
C ALA A 104 5.78 -4.99 0.82
N PHE A 105 6.37 -4.55 -0.28
CA PHE A 105 7.80 -4.68 -0.51
C PHE A 105 8.49 -3.49 0.15
N ILE A 106 9.16 -3.76 1.28
CA ILE A 106 9.84 -2.72 2.08
C ILE A 106 11.27 -2.57 1.53
N LEU A 107 11.57 -1.40 0.96
CA LEU A 107 12.85 -1.17 0.30
C LEU A 107 13.98 -1.15 1.32
N ARG A 108 15.11 -1.78 0.94
CA ARG A 108 16.34 -1.82 1.75
C ARG A 108 16.14 -2.41 3.16
N PHE A 109 15.13 -3.26 3.34
CA PHE A 109 14.83 -3.92 4.60
C PHE A 109 15.00 -5.44 4.48
N ASN A 110 15.86 -6.03 5.32
CA ASN A 110 16.28 -7.43 5.20
C ASN A 110 15.97 -8.29 6.43
N ASP A 111 15.26 -7.74 7.42
CA ASP A 111 14.92 -8.45 8.65
C ASP A 111 13.59 -9.20 8.54
N SER A 112 13.41 -10.23 9.37
CA SER A 112 12.12 -10.87 9.55
C SER A 112 11.28 -10.08 10.55
N ILE A 113 10.02 -9.83 10.19
CA ILE A 113 9.03 -9.10 11.00
C ILE A 113 7.70 -9.85 11.11
N TYR A 114 7.70 -11.18 10.95
CA TYR A 114 6.47 -11.97 11.09
C TYR A 114 5.91 -11.86 12.51
N GLY A 115 4.60 -11.61 12.60
CA GLY A 115 3.91 -11.40 13.87
C GLY A 115 4.05 -9.98 14.43
N GLU A 116 4.82 -9.10 13.79
CA GLU A 116 4.95 -7.71 14.23
C GLU A 116 3.85 -6.84 13.65
N ALA A 117 3.38 -5.88 14.45
CA ALA A 117 2.50 -4.83 13.99
C ALA A 117 3.28 -3.76 13.23
N ILE A 118 2.81 -3.41 12.05
CA ILE A 118 3.38 -2.34 11.23
C ILE A 118 2.30 -1.36 10.79
N ARG A 119 2.72 -0.19 10.29
CA ARG A 119 1.82 0.77 9.64
C ARG A 119 2.29 1.03 8.22
N LEU A 120 1.37 1.06 7.28
CA LEU A 120 1.62 1.45 5.89
C LEU A 120 0.98 2.81 5.64
N GLN A 121 1.78 3.80 5.26
CA GLN A 121 1.33 5.07 4.70
C GLN A 121 1.25 4.97 3.19
N LEU A 122 0.13 5.36 2.59
CA LEU A 122 -0.05 5.43 1.14
C LEU A 122 0.09 6.88 0.68
N ILE A 123 1.06 7.12 -0.19
CA ILE A 123 1.44 8.45 -0.68
C ILE A 123 0.80 8.74 -2.03
N ASP A 124 0.95 7.83 -2.99
CA ASP A 124 0.35 7.95 -4.32
C ASP A 124 0.07 6.58 -4.93
N LYS A 125 -0.82 6.52 -5.92
CA LYS A 125 -1.08 5.29 -6.68
C LYS A 125 -0.20 5.29 -7.94
N LEU A 126 0.56 4.21 -8.14
CA LEU A 126 1.40 4.05 -9.34
C LEU A 126 0.58 3.53 -10.51
N ARG A 127 -0.14 2.43 -10.28
CA ARG A 127 -0.85 1.70 -11.34
C ARG A 127 -1.88 0.72 -10.78
N ASP A 128 -2.76 0.25 -11.64
CA ASP A 128 -3.63 -0.89 -11.35
C ASP A 128 -2.87 -2.21 -11.31
N GLU A 129 -3.49 -3.23 -10.73
CA GLU A 129 -3.00 -4.61 -10.78
C GLU A 129 -2.94 -5.11 -12.23
N LYS A 130 -1.90 -5.90 -12.53
CA LYS A 130 -1.69 -6.48 -13.86
C LYS A 130 -1.32 -7.95 -13.70
N LYS A 131 -1.89 -8.79 -14.57
CA LYS A 131 -1.45 -10.18 -14.71
C LYS A 131 -0.22 -10.23 -15.61
N PHE A 132 0.74 -11.08 -15.27
CA PHE A 132 1.96 -11.28 -16.04
C PHE A 132 2.00 -12.72 -16.56
N ASP A 133 2.37 -12.86 -17.83
CA ASP A 133 2.45 -14.15 -18.51
C ASP A 133 3.75 -14.91 -18.19
N SER A 134 4.70 -14.26 -17.52
CA SER A 134 5.94 -14.89 -17.06
C SER A 134 6.48 -14.25 -15.78
N VAL A 135 7.32 -15.00 -15.07
CA VAL A 135 8.06 -14.52 -13.90
C VAL A 135 9.02 -13.39 -14.27
N ALA A 136 9.67 -13.47 -15.44
CA ALA A 136 10.59 -12.43 -15.90
C ALA A 136 9.88 -11.08 -16.11
N ALA A 137 8.70 -11.10 -16.75
CA ALA A 137 7.89 -9.90 -16.94
C ALA A 137 7.38 -9.30 -15.63
N LEU A 138 7.06 -10.16 -14.64
CA LEU A 138 6.74 -9.71 -13.29
C LEU A 138 7.92 -9.00 -12.64
N ILE A 139 9.12 -9.60 -12.67
CA ILE A 139 10.34 -9.02 -12.08
C ILE A 139 10.66 -7.66 -12.71
N GLU A 140 10.66 -7.58 -14.04
CA GLU A 140 10.93 -6.32 -14.76
C GLU A 140 9.96 -5.21 -14.35
N GLN A 141 8.67 -5.54 -14.19
CA GLN A 141 7.70 -4.55 -13.71
C GLN A 141 7.94 -4.16 -12.25
N MET A 142 8.31 -5.12 -11.39
CA MET A 142 8.61 -4.83 -9.98
C MET A 142 9.82 -3.91 -9.84
N GLU A 143 10.84 -4.06 -10.68
CA GLU A 143 12.01 -3.16 -10.73
C GLU A 143 11.59 -1.74 -11.13
N LYS A 144 10.78 -1.60 -12.20
CA LYS A 144 10.21 -0.30 -12.61
C LYS A 144 9.35 0.33 -11.53
N ASP A 145 8.53 -0.47 -10.85
CA ASP A 145 7.69 0.01 -9.75
C ASP A 145 8.56 0.55 -8.60
N VAL A 146 9.68 -0.09 -8.27
CA VAL A 146 10.61 0.38 -7.23
C VAL A 146 11.27 1.72 -7.60
N GLU A 147 11.69 1.89 -8.85
CA GLU A 147 12.24 3.15 -9.36
C GLU A 147 11.22 4.29 -9.29
N GLU A 148 9.98 4.01 -9.68
CA GLU A 148 8.88 4.97 -9.64
C GLU A 148 8.50 5.34 -8.20
N VAL A 149 8.46 4.36 -7.28
CA VAL A 149 8.25 4.62 -5.84
C VAL A 149 9.29 5.60 -5.31
N GLN A 150 10.57 5.40 -5.63
CA GLN A 150 11.63 6.32 -5.19
C GLN A 150 11.43 7.72 -5.76
N THR A 151 11.08 7.82 -7.04
CA THR A 151 10.81 9.11 -7.71
C THR A 151 9.67 9.86 -7.03
N ILE A 152 8.54 9.20 -6.79
CA ILE A 152 7.37 9.78 -6.13
C ILE A 152 7.70 10.21 -4.69
N LEU A 153 8.38 9.36 -3.91
CA LEU A 153 8.67 9.64 -2.50
C LEU A 153 9.70 10.74 -2.31
N ASN A 154 10.70 10.84 -3.20
CA ASN A 154 11.64 11.96 -3.22
C ASN A 154 10.93 13.28 -3.53
N ALA A 155 10.01 13.28 -4.50
CA ALA A 155 9.21 14.46 -4.82
C ALA A 155 8.23 14.84 -3.69
N TYR A 156 7.81 13.90 -2.85
CA TYR A 156 6.91 14.13 -1.72
C TYR A 156 7.61 14.70 -0.48
N GLN A 157 8.93 14.54 -0.34
CA GLN A 157 9.71 15.09 0.77
C GLN A 157 10.05 16.58 0.60
N ASN A 158 9.95 17.10 -0.63
CA ASN A 158 10.18 18.50 -0.99
C ASN A 158 8.88 19.30 -1.00
#